data_AF-A0A163KP10-F1
#
_entry.id   AF-A0A163KP10-F1
#
_cell.length_a   1.000
_cell.length_b   1.000
_cell.length_c   1.000
_cell.angle_alpha   90.00
_cell.angle_beta   90.00
_cell.angle_gamma   90.00
#
_symmetry.space_group_name_H-M   'P 1'
#
loop_
_entity.id
_entity.type
_entity.pdbx_description
1 polymer ?
#
loop_
_entity_poly.entity_id
_entity_poly.type
_entity_poly.pdbx_seq_one_letter_code
_entity_poly.pdbx_strand_id
1 'polypeptide(L)'
;MAGFPTNGRSFYLARAALHPSISLCKKLFSAIDEWDDRLAAEELSPGNNDPIQPAVAANAFVHVIMILRKTFIQNSVPHAL
;
A
#
# COMPACT_ATOMS: atom_id res chain seq x y z
N MET A 1 -21.31 2.62 -3.86
CA MET A 1 -21.00 4.00 -3.41
C MET A 1 -20.83 3.97 -1.91
N ALA A 2 -19.81 4.62 -1.35
CA ALA A 2 -19.37 4.47 0.05
C ALA A 2 -20.30 5.13 1.10
N GLY A 3 -21.63 5.03 0.91
CA GLY A 3 -22.62 5.49 1.90
C GLY A 3 -22.69 7.01 2.11
N PHE A 4 -22.04 7.80 1.25
CA PHE A 4 -22.07 9.26 1.38
C PHE A 4 -23.46 9.81 1.00
N PRO A 5 -24.03 10.71 1.81
CA PRO A 5 -25.33 11.30 1.51
C PRO A 5 -25.26 12.16 0.25
N THR A 6 -26.25 12.00 -0.62
CA THR A 6 -26.34 12.67 -1.94
C THR A 6 -26.45 14.20 -1.82
N ASN A 7 -26.89 14.71 -0.66
CA ASN A 7 -27.04 16.13 -0.39
C ASN A 7 -25.82 16.70 0.37
N GLY A 8 -24.74 16.93 -0.37
CA GLY A 8 -23.93 18.15 -0.31
C GLY A 8 -23.37 18.64 1.03
N ARG A 9 -23.18 17.79 2.05
CA ARG A 9 -22.33 18.15 3.19
C ARG A 9 -20.98 17.49 3.01
N SER A 10 -19.97 18.32 2.70
CA SER A 10 -18.58 17.89 2.62
C SER A 10 -18.12 17.41 4.01
N PHE A 11 -17.90 16.11 4.18
CA PHE A 11 -17.21 15.60 5.35
C PHE A 11 -15.71 15.80 5.16
N TYR A 12 -15.10 16.65 5.98
CA TYR A 12 -13.64 16.75 6.04
C TYR A 12 -13.15 15.62 6.94
N LEU A 13 -12.55 14.58 6.35
CA LEU A 13 -11.71 13.65 7.10
C LEU A 13 -10.43 14.41 7.47
N ALA A 14 -10.45 15.11 8.61
CA ALA A 14 -9.24 15.68 9.19
C ALA A 14 -8.32 14.53 9.59
N ARG A 15 -7.37 14.21 8.71
CA ARG A 15 -6.32 13.22 8.98
C ARG A 15 -5.11 13.93 9.56
N ALA A 16 -4.72 13.56 10.78
CA ALA A 16 -3.38 13.85 11.26
C ALA A 16 -2.39 13.04 10.42
N ALA A 17 -1.52 13.73 9.69
CA ALA A 17 -0.44 13.11 8.93
C ALA A 17 0.67 12.62 9.86
N LEU A 18 0.37 11.64 10.72
CA LEU A 18 1.42 10.85 11.34
C LEU A 18 1.97 9.95 10.24
N HIS A 19 3.21 10.22 9.82
CA HIS A 19 3.93 9.29 8.96
C HIS A 19 3.86 7.93 9.66
N PRO A 20 3.22 6.90 9.07
CA PRO A 20 3.10 5.62 9.73
C PRO A 20 4.51 5.15 10.05
N SER A 21 4.78 4.84 11.32
CA SER A 21 6.13 4.54 11.74
C SER A 21 6.64 3.36 10.91
N ILE A 22 7.84 3.52 10.34
CA ILE A 22 8.44 2.52 9.44
C ILE A 22 8.53 1.16 10.16
N SER A 23 8.72 1.15 11.48
CA SER A 23 8.71 -0.04 12.32
C SER A 23 7.35 -0.77 12.38
N LEU A 24 6.22 -0.06 12.47
CA LEU A 24 4.89 -0.67 12.43
C LEU A 24 4.57 -1.26 11.06
N CYS A 25 4.93 -0.51 10.02
CA CYS A 25 4.88 -0.92 8.62
C CYS A 25 5.59 -2.27 8.41
N LYS A 26 6.87 -2.37 8.80
CA LYS A 26 7.67 -3.60 8.71
C LYS A 26 7.08 -4.78 9.50
N LYS A 27 6.42 -4.51 10.62
CA LYS A 27 5.86 -5.56 11.50
C LYS A 27 4.53 -6.14 10.98
N LEU A 28 3.67 -5.30 10.41
CA LEU A 28 2.37 -5.71 9.88
C LEU A 28 2.51 -6.52 8.58
N PHE A 29 3.55 -6.21 7.77
CA PHE A 29 3.73 -6.83 6.47
C PHE A 29 5.22 -6.97 6.10
N SER A 30 5.98 -7.72 6.91
CA SER A 30 7.42 -7.94 6.65
C SER A 30 7.69 -8.68 5.33
N ALA A 31 6.80 -9.62 4.97
CA ALA A 31 6.93 -10.39 3.73
C ALA A 31 6.76 -9.54 2.46
N ILE A 32 6.10 -8.37 2.56
CA ILE A 32 5.96 -7.45 1.42
C ILE A 32 7.30 -6.79 1.12
N ASP A 33 8.04 -6.40 2.15
CA ASP A 33 9.34 -5.78 1.97
C ASP A 33 10.32 -6.81 1.32
N GLU A 34 10.23 -8.10 1.70
CA GLU A 34 10.97 -9.19 1.04
C GLU A 34 10.57 -9.40 -0.43
N TRP A 35 9.28 -9.33 -0.75
CA TRP A 35 8.80 -9.46 -2.13
C TRP A 35 9.18 -8.28 -3.00
N ASP A 36 9.21 -7.07 -2.45
CA ASP A 36 9.68 -5.86 -3.11
C ASP A 36 11.17 -5.98 -3.46
N ASP A 37 12.01 -6.40 -2.51
CA ASP A 37 13.45 -6.64 -2.72
C ASP A 37 13.70 -7.72 -3.79
N ARG A 38 12.91 -8.81 -3.77
CA ARG A 38 13.00 -9.89 -4.75
C ARG A 38 12.57 -9.45 -6.14
N LEU A 39 11.52 -8.66 -6.26
CA LEU A 39 11.06 -8.11 -7.54
C LEU A 39 12.05 -7.10 -8.11
N ALA A 40 12.69 -6.28 -7.25
CA ALA A 40 13.77 -5.38 -7.65
C ALA A 40 15.00 -6.14 -8.18
N ALA A 41 15.32 -7.30 -7.59
CA ALA A 41 16.39 -8.17 -8.07
C ALA A 41 16.06 -8.86 -9.40
N GLU A 42 14.81 -9.30 -9.60
CA GLU A 42 14.33 -9.92 -10.84
C GLU A 42 14.20 -8.90 -11.99
N GLU A 43 13.85 -7.63 -11.73
CA GLU A 43 13.89 -6.58 -12.76
C GLU A 43 15.31 -6.31 -13.29
N LEU A 44 16.34 -6.47 -12.44
CA LEU A 44 17.74 -6.23 -12.81
C LEU A 44 18.34 -7.37 -13.65
N SER A 45 17.69 -8.53 -13.70
CA SER A 45 18.11 -9.69 -14.51
C SER A 45 16.98 -10.08 -15.46
N PRO A 46 16.93 -9.51 -16.68
CA PRO A 46 15.88 -9.81 -17.65
C PRO A 46 16.14 -11.18 -18.29
N GLY A 47 15.91 -12.23 -17.51
CA GLY A 47 15.82 -13.59 -18.01
C GLY A 47 14.48 -13.78 -18.74
N ASN A 48 14.59 -13.99 -20.05
CA ASN A 48 13.66 -14.71 -20.93
C ASN A 48 12.30 -14.08 -21.31
N ASN A 49 12.04 -14.22 -22.61
CA ASN A 49 11.03 -13.57 -23.45
C ASN A 49 9.63 -14.22 -23.35
N ASP A 50 8.96 -14.10 -22.21
CA ASP A 50 7.57 -14.54 -22.10
C ASP A 50 6.57 -13.37 -22.30
N PRO A 51 5.56 -13.52 -23.18
CA PRO A 51 4.68 -12.42 -23.62
C PRO A 51 3.64 -11.96 -22.60
N ILE A 52 3.54 -12.62 -21.45
CA ILE A 52 2.73 -12.20 -20.30
C ILE A 52 3.71 -12.05 -19.16
N GLN A 53 4.28 -10.86 -18.94
CA GLN A 53 5.20 -10.65 -17.82
C GLN A 53 4.41 -10.72 -16.51
N PRO A 54 4.46 -11.85 -15.77
CA PRO A 54 3.78 -11.96 -14.48
C PRO A 54 4.41 -10.99 -13.48
N ALA A 55 5.64 -10.53 -13.75
CA ALA A 55 6.38 -9.50 -13.05
C ALA A 55 5.64 -8.14 -13.00
N VAL A 56 5.04 -7.67 -14.10
CA VAL A 56 4.36 -6.35 -14.10
C VAL A 56 3.11 -6.39 -13.22
N ALA A 57 2.33 -7.47 -13.31
CA ALA A 57 1.16 -7.67 -12.46
C ALA A 57 1.55 -7.88 -10.99
N ALA A 58 2.62 -8.62 -10.71
CA ALA A 58 3.15 -8.83 -9.37
C ALA A 58 3.65 -7.51 -8.74
N ASN A 59 4.41 -6.70 -9.49
CA ASN A 59 4.87 -5.37 -9.08
C ASN A 59 3.69 -4.46 -8.74
N ALA A 60 2.67 -4.41 -9.60
CA ALA A 60 1.46 -3.63 -9.37
C ALA A 60 0.71 -4.11 -8.11
N PHE A 61 0.61 -5.42 -7.91
CA PHE A 61 -0.04 -6.01 -6.75
C PHE A 61 0.70 -5.66 -5.44
N VAL A 62 2.02 -5.83 -5.40
CA VAL A 62 2.86 -5.45 -4.24
C VAL A 62 2.68 -3.97 -3.90
N HIS A 63 2.65 -3.09 -4.91
CA HIS A 63 2.38 -1.66 -4.73
C HIS A 63 1.01 -1.36 -4.11
N VAL A 64 -0.05 -2.05 -4.57
CA VAL A 64 -1.40 -1.89 -4.03
C VAL A 64 -1.44 -2.30 -2.56
N ILE A 65 -0.81 -3.42 -2.19
CA ILE A 65 -0.77 -3.83 -0.78
C ILE A 65 0.06 -2.87 0.07
N MET A 66 1.15 -2.30 -0.46
CA MET A 66 1.94 -1.28 0.23
C MET A 66 1.13 0.00 0.50
N ILE A 67 0.33 0.46 -0.47
CA ILE A 67 -0.58 1.60 -0.30
C ILE A 67 -1.68 1.26 0.72
N LEU A 68 -2.22 0.04 0.67
CA LEU A 68 -3.23 -0.43 1.62
C LEU A 68 -2.67 -0.48 3.05
N ARG A 69 -1.44 -0.95 3.25
CA ARG A 69 -0.74 -0.94 4.55
C ARG A 69 -0.62 0.49 5.10
N LYS A 70 -0.14 1.43 4.28
CA LYS A 70 0.05 2.82 4.68
C LYS A 70 -1.27 3.46 5.10
N THR A 71 -2.31 3.28 4.29
CA THR A 71 -3.64 3.80 4.56
C THR A 71 -4.29 3.14 5.77
N PHE A 72 -4.12 1.83 5.97
CA PHE A 72 -4.63 1.11 7.14
C PHE A 72 -4.03 1.64 8.44
N ILE A 73 -2.69 1.79 8.51
CA ILE A 73 -2.02 2.30 9.71
C ILE A 73 -2.43 3.75 10.00
N GLN A 74 -2.50 4.60 8.96
CA GLN A 74 -2.92 5.99 9.10
C GLN A 74 -4.37 6.13 9.59
N ASN A 75 -5.27 5.22 9.23
CA ASN A 75 -6.66 5.24 9.65
C ASN A 75 -6.94 4.46 10.95
N SER A 76 -5.98 3.68 11.45
CA SER A 76 -6.12 2.90 12.69
C SER A 76 -5.71 3.67 13.95
N VAL A 77 -5.03 4.80 13.84
CA VAL A 77 -4.69 5.65 15.00
C VAL A 77 -5.96 6.37 15.46
N PRO A 78 -6.48 6.11 16.67
CA PRO A 78 -7.62 6.85 17.19
C PRO A 78 -7.19 8.31 17.41
N HIS A 79 -8.01 9.23 16.90
CA HIS A 79 -7.88 10.64 17.26
C HIS A 79 -8.21 10.74 18.76
N ALA A 80 -7.18 10.87 19.61
CA ALA A 80 -7.42 11.24 21.00
C ALA A 80 -8.02 12.65 20.98
N LEU A 81 -9.29 12.74 21.38
CA LEU A 81 -10.00 13.97 21.71
C LEU A 81 -9.76 14.28 23.19
#